data_AF-A0A3D2DZZ6-F1
#
_entry.id   AF-A0A3D2DZZ6-F1
#
_cell.length_a   1.000
_cell.length_b   1.000
_cell.length_c   1.000
_cell.angle_alpha   90.00
_cell.angle_beta   90.00
_cell.angle_gamma   90.00
#
_symmetry.space_group_name_H-M   'P 1'
#
loop_
_entity.id
_entity.type
_entity.pdbx_description
1 polymer ?
#
loop_
_entity_poly.entity_id
_entity_poly.type
_entity_poly.pdbx_seq_one_letter_code
_entity_poly.pdbx_strand_id
1 'polypeptide(L)'
;AYLSCANLSCANLSCANLSRADLSGANLRDADLRDAENVPFIPYACPDFGSFIGYKKAQNLIVELEILSDAKRVSATGRKCRCDKAKVLSIQNIDGTPSIFTSVASDRDSKFIYKGGEIVTVDDFDENRWNECSTGIHFFINRQEAVNY
;
A
#
# COMPACT_ATOMS: atom_id res chain seq x y z
N ALA A 1 -28.47 7.32 2.83
CA ALA A 1 -28.63 6.10 2.01
C ALA A 1 -28.41 4.89 2.92
N TYR A 2 -29.17 3.81 2.75
CA TYR A 2 -28.95 2.57 3.48
C TYR A 2 -28.02 1.67 2.64
N LEU A 3 -26.72 1.69 2.94
CA LEU A 3 -25.68 0.93 2.25
C LEU A 3 -25.03 -0.10 3.19
N SER A 4 -25.70 -0.41 4.31
CA SER A 4 -25.26 -1.41 5.27
C SER A 4 -25.09 -2.77 4.57
N CYS A 5 -23.95 -3.42 4.80
CA CYS A 5 -23.58 -4.70 4.17
C CYS A 5 -23.53 -4.68 2.63
N ALA A 6 -23.57 -3.50 1.99
CA ALA A 6 -23.49 -3.42 0.54
C ALA A 6 -22.08 -3.80 0.05
N ASN A 7 -22.02 -4.44 -1.12
CA ASN A 7 -20.75 -4.61 -1.81
C ASN A 7 -20.44 -3.37 -2.65
N LEU A 8 -19.53 -2.53 -2.17
CA LEU A 8 -19.06 -1.31 -2.82
C LEU A 8 -17.60 -1.44 -3.26
N SER A 9 -17.10 -2.67 -3.42
CA SER A 9 -15.73 -2.90 -3.86
C SER A 9 -15.48 -2.25 -5.22
N CYS A 10 -14.35 -1.57 -5.38
CA CYS A 10 -13.99 -0.82 -6.58
C CYS A 10 -14.98 0.28 -7.00
N ALA A 11 -15.94 0.65 -6.14
CA ALA A 11 -16.89 1.72 -6.45
C ALA A 11 -16.19 3.07 -6.53
N ASN A 12 -16.62 3.91 -7.47
CA ASN A 12 -16.23 5.31 -7.46
C ASN A 12 -17.15 6.09 -6.52
N LEU A 13 -16.63 6.48 -5.36
CA LEU A 13 -17.28 7.32 -4.35
C LEU A 13 -16.55 8.66 -4.19
N SER A 14 -15.75 9.06 -5.19
CA SER A 14 -15.05 10.35 -5.15
C SER A 14 -16.04 11.51 -5.05
N CYS A 15 -15.69 12.51 -4.25
CA CYS A 15 -16.54 13.68 -3.96
C CYS A 15 -17.93 13.35 -3.39
N ALA A 16 -18.18 12.11 -2.95
CA ALA A 16 -19.49 11.73 -2.43
C ALA A 16 -19.71 12.32 -1.03
N ASN A 17 -20.92 12.82 -0.79
CA ASN A 17 -21.36 13.20 0.56
C ASN A 17 -21.96 11.98 1.27
N LEU A 18 -21.19 11.41 2.22
CA LEU A 18 -21.58 10.23 2.99
C LEU A 18 -22.18 10.57 4.37
N SER A 19 -22.47 11.85 4.66
CA SER A 19 -22.93 12.34 5.99
C SER A 19 -24.18 11.65 6.54
N ARG A 20 -25.01 11.06 5.68
CA ARG A 20 -26.25 10.34 6.04
C ARG A 20 -26.28 8.92 5.48
N ALA A 21 -25.12 8.36 5.12
CA ALA A 21 -25.01 6.99 4.65
C ALA A 21 -24.75 6.06 5.84
N ASP A 22 -25.58 5.03 5.99
CA ASP A 22 -25.23 3.89 6.84
C ASP A 22 -24.37 2.95 6.00
N LEU A 23 -23.07 2.88 6.31
CA LEU A 23 -22.07 2.01 5.66
C LEU A 23 -21.64 0.87 6.58
N SER A 24 -22.41 0.59 7.64
CA SER A 24 -22.08 -0.49 8.59
C SER A 24 -21.92 -1.82 7.86
N GLY A 25 -20.73 -2.43 7.96
CA GLY A 25 -20.40 -3.69 7.31
C GLY A 25 -20.29 -3.63 5.77
N ALA A 26 -20.32 -2.45 5.15
CA ALA A 26 -20.13 -2.33 3.70
C ALA A 26 -18.72 -2.77 3.30
N ASN A 27 -18.60 -3.49 2.19
CA ASN A 27 -17.31 -3.83 1.61
C ASN A 27 -16.82 -2.66 0.75
N LEU A 28 -15.88 -1.87 1.25
CA LEU A 28 -15.30 -0.71 0.55
C LEU A 28 -13.95 -1.01 -0.10
N ARG A 29 -13.56 -2.28 -0.19
CA ARG A 29 -12.24 -2.67 -0.72
C ARG A 29 -11.98 -2.05 -2.09
N ASP A 30 -10.86 -1.35 -2.22
CA ASP A 30 -10.39 -0.71 -3.45
C ASP A 30 -11.38 0.35 -4.00
N ALA A 31 -12.34 0.82 -3.19
CA ALA A 31 -13.21 1.93 -3.54
C ALA A 31 -12.44 3.26 -3.55
N ASP A 32 -12.76 4.12 -4.52
CA ASP A 32 -12.20 5.47 -4.62
C ASP A 32 -12.98 6.43 -3.71
N LEU A 33 -12.34 6.89 -2.64
CA LEU A 33 -12.92 7.81 -1.65
C LEU A 33 -12.25 9.19 -1.66
N ARG A 34 -11.57 9.55 -2.76
CA ARG A 34 -10.94 10.87 -2.89
C ARG A 34 -11.97 11.97 -2.70
N ASP A 35 -11.68 12.92 -1.82
CA ASP A 35 -12.53 14.08 -1.52
C ASP A 35 -13.94 13.73 -1.03
N ALA A 36 -14.19 12.50 -0.59
CA ALA A 36 -15.46 12.11 0.01
C ALA A 36 -15.63 12.74 1.41
N GLU A 37 -16.82 13.21 1.71
CA GLU A 37 -17.15 13.80 3.02
C GLU A 37 -17.74 12.74 3.96
N ASN A 38 -17.32 12.75 5.23
CA ASN A 38 -17.83 11.84 6.27
C ASN A 38 -17.58 10.35 5.96
N VAL A 39 -16.39 10.03 5.42
CA VAL A 39 -15.95 8.64 5.25
C VAL A 39 -15.96 7.94 6.62
N PRO A 40 -16.56 6.73 6.74
CA PRO A 40 -16.53 5.99 8.00
C PRO A 40 -15.09 5.65 8.41
N PHE A 41 -14.90 5.26 9.67
CA PHE A 41 -13.62 4.74 10.10
C PHE A 41 -13.27 3.49 9.29
N ILE A 42 -12.14 3.54 8.57
CA ILE A 42 -11.56 2.41 7.87
C ILE A 42 -10.18 2.17 8.49
N PRO A 43 -9.93 1.01 9.13
CA PRO A 43 -8.64 0.74 9.74
C PRO A 43 -7.53 0.77 8.70
N TYR A 44 -6.31 1.11 9.12
CA TYR A 44 -5.15 0.85 8.28
C TYR A 44 -4.92 -0.65 8.14
N ALA A 45 -4.45 -1.05 6.96
CA ALA A 45 -3.95 -2.39 6.73
C ALA A 45 -2.56 -2.56 7.36
N CYS A 46 -1.71 -1.52 7.30
CA CYS A 46 -0.38 -1.52 7.92
C CYS A 46 -0.44 -1.30 9.44
N PRO A 47 0.44 -1.94 10.22
CA PRO A 47 0.60 -1.68 11.65
C PRO A 47 0.87 -0.20 11.95
N ASP A 48 0.33 0.30 13.07
CA ASP A 48 0.49 1.71 13.46
C ASP A 48 1.91 2.03 13.96
N PHE A 49 2.58 1.08 14.61
CA PHE A 49 3.90 1.25 15.23
C PHE A 49 4.80 0.03 15.05
N GLY A 50 6.10 0.22 15.32
CA GLY A 50 7.13 -0.81 15.20
C GLY A 50 7.61 -1.02 13.76
N SER A 51 8.71 -1.76 13.61
CA SER A 51 9.13 -2.24 12.29
C SER A 51 8.45 -3.57 11.96
N PHE A 52 8.23 -3.81 10.68
CA PHE A 52 7.60 -5.03 10.20
C PHE A 52 7.99 -5.30 8.74
N ILE A 53 7.71 -6.53 8.28
CA ILE A 53 8.02 -6.95 6.91
C ILE A 53 6.91 -6.55 5.94
N GLY A 54 7.30 -5.92 4.85
CA GLY A 54 6.47 -5.66 3.67
C GLY A 54 7.11 -6.25 2.41
N TYR A 55 6.30 -6.42 1.37
CA TYR A 55 6.70 -6.99 0.10
C TYR A 55 6.25 -6.08 -1.05
N LYS A 56 7.19 -5.74 -1.93
CA LYS A 56 6.95 -4.98 -3.16
C LYS A 56 7.26 -5.87 -4.34
N LYS A 57 6.35 -5.99 -5.31
CA LYS A 57 6.69 -6.54 -6.62
C LYS A 57 7.32 -5.45 -7.49
N ALA A 58 8.45 -5.76 -8.11
CA ALA A 58 9.16 -4.88 -9.04
C ALA A 58 9.84 -5.72 -10.12
N GLN A 59 9.63 -5.42 -11.39
CA GLN A 59 10.17 -6.15 -12.55
C GLN A 59 10.00 -7.68 -12.46
N ASN A 60 8.83 -8.13 -12.01
CA ASN A 60 8.52 -9.54 -11.79
C ASN A 60 9.44 -10.25 -10.76
N LEU A 61 10.00 -9.50 -9.82
CA LEU A 61 10.66 -9.98 -8.61
C LEU A 61 9.91 -9.47 -7.38
N ILE A 62 10.18 -10.08 -6.22
CA ILE A 62 9.66 -9.65 -4.92
C ILE A 62 10.80 -9.05 -4.10
N VAL A 63 10.66 -7.78 -3.75
CA VAL A 63 11.54 -7.07 -2.82
C VAL A 63 10.95 -7.23 -1.43
N GLU A 64 11.70 -7.86 -0.55
CA GLU A 64 11.38 -7.94 0.87
C GLU A 64 11.94 -6.71 1.58
N LEU A 65 11.06 -6.04 2.31
CA LEU A 65 11.30 -4.74 2.92
C LEU A 65 11.10 -4.83 4.42
N GLU A 66 11.99 -4.24 5.20
CA GLU A 66 11.68 -3.83 6.57
C GLU A 66 11.13 -2.41 6.52
N ILE A 67 9.84 -2.25 6.77
CA ILE A 67 9.24 -0.94 6.98
C ILE A 67 9.72 -0.43 8.33
N LEU A 68 10.43 0.70 8.33
CA LEU A 68 11.09 1.20 9.53
C LEU A 68 10.05 1.68 10.56
N SER A 69 10.42 1.60 11.85
CA SER A 69 9.50 1.92 12.95
C SER A 69 9.00 3.36 12.91
N ASP A 70 9.84 4.27 12.42
CA ASP A 70 9.61 5.71 12.27
C ASP A 70 9.22 6.12 10.83
N ALA A 71 8.91 5.15 9.96
CA ALA A 71 8.39 5.43 8.63
C ALA A 71 6.95 5.98 8.70
N LYS A 72 6.68 7.05 7.96
CA LYS A 72 5.31 7.45 7.65
C LYS A 72 4.68 6.34 6.80
N ARG A 73 3.44 5.98 7.10
CA ARG A 73 2.74 4.88 6.41
C ARG A 73 1.24 5.06 6.41
N VAL A 74 0.61 4.66 5.31
CA VAL A 74 -0.84 4.71 5.12
C VAL A 74 -1.30 3.52 4.27
N SER A 75 -2.58 3.17 4.36
CA SER A 75 -3.29 2.35 3.36
C SER A 75 -4.62 3.02 3.07
N ALA A 76 -5.19 2.83 1.87
CA ALA A 76 -6.53 3.34 1.55
C ALA A 76 -7.59 2.40 2.12
N THR A 77 -8.52 1.94 1.29
CA THR A 77 -9.55 0.96 1.63
C THR A 77 -9.11 -0.48 1.43
N GLY A 78 -8.07 -0.69 0.63
CA GLY A 78 -7.48 -1.99 0.33
C GLY A 78 -6.36 -2.41 1.28
N ARG A 79 -5.72 -3.52 0.94
CA ARG A 79 -4.55 -4.07 1.66
C ARG A 79 -3.21 -3.54 1.14
N LYS A 80 -3.22 -2.78 0.04
CA LYS A 80 -2.04 -2.08 -0.47
C LYS A 80 -1.71 -0.92 0.47
N CYS A 81 -0.46 -0.89 0.90
CA CYS A 81 0.07 0.11 1.81
C CYS A 81 1.08 0.99 1.07
N ARG A 82 1.37 2.17 1.61
CA ARG A 82 2.45 3.07 1.19
C ARG A 82 3.26 3.49 2.39
N CYS A 83 4.56 3.66 2.22
CA CYS A 83 5.43 4.30 3.22
C CYS A 83 6.44 5.25 2.57
N ASP A 84 7.05 6.11 3.38
CA ASP A 84 8.12 7.02 2.95
C ASP A 84 9.50 6.34 2.93
N LYS A 85 9.75 5.36 3.80
CA LYS A 85 11.05 4.67 3.87
C LYS A 85 10.99 3.22 4.30
N ALA A 86 11.89 2.43 3.73
CA ALA A 86 12.06 1.02 4.08
C ALA A 86 13.49 0.57 3.80
N LYS A 87 13.96 -0.42 4.56
CA LYS A 87 15.22 -1.12 4.28
C LYS A 87 14.96 -2.32 3.39
N VAL A 88 15.74 -2.47 2.32
CA VAL A 88 15.68 -3.64 1.45
C VAL A 88 16.44 -4.79 2.11
N LEU A 89 15.73 -5.86 2.46
CA LEU A 89 16.34 -7.03 3.11
C LEU A 89 16.84 -8.03 2.07
N SER A 90 15.98 -8.40 1.11
CA SER A 90 16.29 -9.39 0.09
C SER A 90 15.48 -9.14 -1.19
N ILE A 91 15.95 -9.73 -2.29
CA ILE A 91 15.22 -9.78 -3.56
C ILE A 91 15.06 -11.24 -3.93
N GLN A 92 13.82 -11.62 -4.22
CA GLN A 92 13.38 -12.98 -4.44
C GLN A 92 12.72 -13.10 -5.81
N ASN A 93 12.80 -14.28 -6.41
CA ASN A 93 11.95 -14.64 -7.54
C ASN A 93 10.49 -14.79 -7.06
N ILE A 94 9.55 -14.81 -7.99
CA ILE A 94 8.11 -14.95 -7.69
C ILE A 94 7.81 -16.22 -6.88
N ASP A 95 8.51 -17.31 -7.17
CA ASP A 95 8.37 -18.60 -6.47
C ASP A 95 8.94 -18.61 -5.03
N GLY A 96 9.64 -17.56 -4.62
CA GLY A 96 10.24 -17.43 -3.29
C GLY A 96 11.70 -17.83 -3.21
N THR A 97 12.29 -18.32 -4.29
CA THR A 97 13.73 -18.58 -4.34
C THR A 97 14.53 -17.26 -4.35
N PRO A 98 15.75 -17.22 -3.79
CA PRO A 98 16.60 -16.04 -3.89
C PRO A 98 16.84 -15.63 -5.34
N SER A 99 16.79 -14.33 -5.63
CA SER A 99 17.15 -13.81 -6.94
C SER A 99 18.67 -13.81 -7.13
N ILE A 100 19.12 -13.93 -8.38
CA ILE A 100 20.52 -13.67 -8.75
C ILE A 100 20.85 -12.17 -8.71
N PHE A 101 19.82 -11.31 -8.79
CA PHE A 101 19.98 -9.87 -8.78
C PHE A 101 20.00 -9.35 -7.35
N THR A 102 20.97 -8.48 -7.06
CA THR A 102 21.10 -7.79 -5.77
C THR A 102 20.42 -6.41 -5.76
N SER A 103 19.91 -5.97 -6.91
CA SER A 103 19.13 -4.75 -7.05
C SER A 103 18.07 -4.85 -8.14
N VAL A 104 16.98 -4.10 -8.02
CA VAL A 104 15.89 -4.02 -9.00
C VAL A 104 15.29 -2.60 -9.00
N ALA A 105 14.95 -2.05 -10.17
CA ALA A 105 14.30 -0.74 -10.24
C ALA A 105 12.78 -0.87 -10.04
N SER A 106 12.15 0.17 -9.50
CA SER A 106 10.69 0.29 -9.48
C SER A 106 10.11 0.27 -10.91
N ASP A 107 8.93 -0.33 -11.06
CA ASP A 107 8.21 -0.35 -12.35
C ASP A 107 7.75 1.06 -12.78
N ARG A 108 7.55 1.97 -11.83
CA ARG A 108 7.03 3.33 -12.09
C ARG A 108 8.14 4.37 -12.32
N ASP A 109 9.29 4.19 -11.68
CA ASP A 109 10.45 5.05 -11.82
C ASP A 109 11.72 4.20 -11.88
N SER A 110 12.31 4.12 -13.06
CA SER A 110 13.53 3.34 -13.30
C SER A 110 14.75 3.87 -12.56
N LYS A 111 14.70 5.10 -12.01
CA LYS A 111 15.76 5.67 -11.19
C LYS A 111 15.63 5.28 -9.72
N PHE A 112 14.46 4.83 -9.29
CA PHE A 112 14.23 4.37 -7.93
C PHE A 112 14.65 2.90 -7.82
N ILE A 113 15.84 2.65 -7.25
CA ILE A 113 16.45 1.33 -7.17
C ILE A 113 16.30 0.74 -5.76
N TYR A 114 15.78 -0.46 -5.67
CA TYR A 114 15.82 -1.28 -4.47
C TYR A 114 17.10 -2.12 -4.51
N LYS A 115 18.04 -1.89 -3.58
CA LYS A 115 19.30 -2.64 -3.49
C LYS A 115 19.45 -3.25 -2.11
N GLY A 116 19.79 -4.54 -2.06
CA GLY A 116 19.91 -5.31 -0.82
C GLY A 116 20.82 -4.63 0.22
N GLY A 117 20.30 -4.49 1.44
CA GLY A 117 20.97 -3.86 2.58
C GLY A 117 20.78 -2.35 2.69
N GLU A 118 20.34 -1.67 1.63
CA GLU A 118 20.18 -0.21 1.62
C GLU A 118 18.79 0.22 2.11
N ILE A 119 18.72 1.44 2.64
CA ILE A 119 17.46 2.11 2.96
C ILE A 119 17.08 2.96 1.75
N VAL A 120 15.87 2.77 1.27
CA VAL A 120 15.25 3.59 0.24
C VAL A 120 14.28 4.57 0.88
N THR A 121 14.29 5.81 0.42
CA THR A 121 13.46 6.91 0.95
C THR A 121 12.73 7.65 -0.17
N VAL A 122 11.55 8.17 0.14
CA VAL A 122 10.72 9.01 -0.73
C VAL A 122 10.44 10.31 0.02
N ASP A 123 11.03 11.40 -0.44
CA ASP A 123 11.00 12.69 0.27
C ASP A 123 9.65 13.42 0.16
N ASP A 124 8.91 13.18 -0.92
CA ASP A 124 7.62 13.81 -1.23
C ASP A 124 6.41 12.92 -0.88
N PHE A 125 6.50 12.15 0.20
CA PHE A 125 5.45 11.22 0.63
C PHE A 125 4.10 11.92 0.87
N ASP A 126 3.07 11.46 0.16
CA ASP A 126 1.70 11.95 0.31
C ASP A 126 0.94 11.19 1.41
N GLU A 127 0.71 11.89 2.52
CA GLU A 127 -0.01 11.39 3.70
C GLU A 127 -1.53 11.28 3.47
N ASN A 128 -2.08 11.83 2.39
CA ASN A 128 -3.48 11.64 2.05
C ASN A 128 -3.70 10.19 1.60
N ARG A 129 -4.17 9.35 2.53
CA ARG A 129 -4.42 7.92 2.29
C ARG A 129 -5.40 7.65 1.14
N TRP A 130 -6.30 8.59 0.82
CA TRP A 130 -7.29 8.43 -0.25
C TRP A 130 -6.68 8.62 -1.63
N ASN A 131 -5.55 9.30 -1.73
CA ASN A 131 -4.77 9.37 -2.95
C ASN A 131 -3.87 8.12 -3.03
N GLU A 132 -4.43 6.98 -3.42
CA GLU A 132 -3.72 5.70 -3.32
C GLU A 132 -2.60 5.55 -4.35
N CYS A 133 -2.74 6.16 -5.53
CA CYS A 133 -1.75 6.10 -6.62
C CYS A 133 -0.72 7.24 -6.57
N SER A 134 -0.44 7.77 -5.37
CA SER A 134 0.53 8.84 -5.15
C SER A 134 1.92 8.33 -4.77
N THR A 135 2.79 9.27 -4.44
CA THR A 135 4.19 9.09 -4.07
C THR A 135 4.33 8.24 -2.80
N GLY A 136 5.41 7.48 -2.73
CA GLY A 136 5.72 6.54 -1.67
C GLY A 136 6.09 5.16 -2.19
N ILE A 137 6.66 4.35 -1.31
CA ILE A 137 6.96 2.94 -1.57
C ILE A 137 5.69 2.14 -1.33
N HIS A 138 5.08 1.64 -2.40
CA HIS A 138 3.88 0.81 -2.32
C HIS A 138 4.27 -0.61 -1.91
N PHE A 139 3.56 -1.24 -0.97
CA PHE A 139 3.88 -2.60 -0.55
C PHE A 139 2.64 -3.33 -0.03
N PHE A 140 2.77 -4.64 0.17
CA PHE A 140 1.80 -5.46 0.87
C PHE A 140 2.46 -6.12 2.08
N ILE A 141 1.72 -6.31 3.16
CA ILE A 141 2.24 -7.02 4.34
C ILE A 141 2.35 -8.52 4.04
N ASN A 142 1.41 -9.05 3.25
CA ASN A 142 1.42 -10.44 2.84
C ASN A 142 2.12 -10.60 1.49
N ARG A 143 3.08 -11.53 1.42
CA ARG A 143 3.86 -11.82 0.21
C ARG A 143 3.00 -12.27 -0.97
N GLN A 144 1.99 -13.12 -0.73
CA GLN A 144 1.13 -13.65 -1.80
C GLN A 144 0.36 -12.53 -2.49
N GLU A 145 -0.03 -11.49 -1.76
CA GLU A 145 -0.66 -10.32 -2.35
C GLU A 145 0.29 -9.56 -3.27
N ALA A 146 1.52 -9.33 -2.82
CA ALA A 146 2.53 -8.69 -3.65
C ALA A 146 2.80 -9.49 -4.94
N VAL A 147 2.85 -10.83 -4.86
CA VAL A 147 3.01 -11.71 -6.04
C VAL A 147 1.85 -11.56 -7.03
N ASN A 148 0.62 -11.51 -6.50
CA ASN A 148 -0.61 -11.48 -7.31
C ASN A 148 -0.96 -10.09 -7.86
N TYR A 149 -0.35 -9.03 -7.33
CA TYR A 149 -0.49 -7.65 -7.81
C TYR A 149 0.21 -7.47 -9.17
#